data_AF-A0A3D1M3S8-F1
#
_entry.id   AF-A0A3D1M3S8-F1
#
_cell.length_a   1.000
_cell.length_b   1.000
_cell.length_c   1.000
_cell.angle_alpha   90.00
_cell.angle_beta   90.00
_cell.angle_gamma   90.00
#
_symmetry.space_group_name_H-M   'P 1'
#
loop_
_entity.id
_entity.type
_entity.pdbx_description
1 polymer ?
#
loop_
_entity_poly.entity_id
_entity_poly.type
_entity_poly.pdbx_seq_one_letter_code
_entity_poly.pdbx_strand_id
1 'polypeptide(L)'
;MLLVLSDYYRTRAEKYRLLGTIPQSEKVFFLEGWIPDTNVKEITEILTGKFHAVVETEEKEPDETEPTLLQNNHFSESVEGVLASYGLPQHGKVDPTFLMSIFYVFFFGMMLSDAAYGIIISVICGIVLKKHRHLEKGLQKTLRLFFYCGLSTAFWGFMYGSFFGDAIDVIAKTFFGYTGTTPILKPLWFEPLGDPMRLLMYCMLFGLIHLFTGLGIKGYQMLRDHDIVGFVSDILAWYMFLLGLILLLLPTSLFESIAGMEFNFP
;
A
#
# COMPACT_ATOMS: atom_id res chain seq x y z
N MET A 1 -3.82 30.69 21.89
CA MET A 1 -2.78 31.74 22.04
C MET A 1 -1.42 31.14 22.38
N LEU A 2 -1.29 30.28 23.41
CA LEU A 2 0.00 29.67 23.78
C LEU A 2 0.58 28.73 22.71
N LEU A 3 -0.25 27.94 22.01
CA LEU A 3 0.21 27.07 20.91
C LEU A 3 0.83 27.88 19.76
N VAL A 4 0.15 28.95 19.32
CA VAL A 4 0.65 29.84 18.26
C VAL A 4 1.97 30.51 18.66
N LEU A 5 2.10 30.91 19.93
CA LEU A 5 3.33 31.48 20.46
C LEU A 5 4.46 30.44 20.46
N SER A 6 4.16 29.20 20.86
CA SER A 6 5.10 28.08 20.86
C SER A 6 5.59 27.76 19.44
N ASP A 7 4.67 27.64 18.48
CA ASP A 7 5.01 27.40 17.07
C ASP A 7 5.88 28.53 16.50
N TYR A 8 5.55 29.78 16.79
CA TYR A 8 6.37 30.93 16.38
C TYR A 8 7.81 30.86 16.92
N TYR A 9 7.98 30.59 18.22
CA TYR A 9 9.32 30.45 18.80
C TYR A 9 10.06 29.23 18.26
N ARG A 10 9.36 28.13 17.95
CA ARG A 10 9.94 26.92 17.38
C ARG A 10 10.45 27.16 15.96
N THR A 11 9.65 27.79 15.09
CA THR A 11 10.08 28.20 13.75
C THR A 11 11.24 29.20 13.81
N ARG A 12 11.22 30.13 14.77
CA ARG A 12 12.31 31.10 14.96
C ARG A 12 13.60 30.42 15.42
N ALA A 13 13.53 29.49 16.37
CA ALA A 13 14.68 28.70 16.81
C ALA A 13 15.27 27.86 15.66
N GLU A 14 14.42 27.24 14.85
CA GLU A 14 14.84 26.46 13.68
C GLU A 14 15.53 27.31 12.62
N LYS A 15 15.03 28.52 12.36
CA LYS A 15 15.71 29.50 11.50
C LYS A 15 17.12 29.81 11.99
N TYR A 16 17.29 30.08 13.29
CA TYR A 16 18.62 30.36 13.84
C TYR A 16 19.54 29.14 13.81
N ARG A 17 18.99 27.94 14.01
CA ARG A 17 19.75 26.68 13.87
C ARG A 17 20.30 26.52 12.46
N LEU A 18 19.47 26.76 11.44
CA LEU A 18 19.88 26.67 10.03
C LEU A 18 20.93 27.72 9.66
N LEU A 19 20.79 28.96 10.17
CA LEU A 19 21.82 30.01 9.97
C LEU A 19 23.18 29.64 10.60
N GLY A 20 23.19 28.79 11.63
CA GLY A 20 24.43 28.28 12.22
C GLY A 20 25.11 27.17 11.42
N THR A 21 24.39 26.47 10.54
CA THR A 21 24.92 25.38 9.69
C THR A 21 25.30 25.83 8.29
N ILE A 22 24.84 27.01 7.86
CA ILE A 22 25.09 27.54 6.51
C ILE A 22 26.52 28.11 6.42
N PRO A 23 27.33 27.67 5.43
CA PRO A 23 28.59 28.32 5.11
C PRO A 23 28.37 29.77 4.69
N GLN A 24 28.97 30.71 5.40
CA GLN A 24 28.83 32.14 5.14
C GLN A 24 30.16 32.89 5.32
N SER A 25 30.36 33.89 4.50
CA SER A 25 31.40 34.92 4.65
C SER A 25 30.77 36.25 5.05
N GLU A 26 31.56 37.32 5.15
CA GLU A 26 31.06 38.67 5.45
C GLU A 26 30.04 39.20 4.43
N LYS A 27 30.05 38.70 3.18
CA LYS A 27 29.28 39.26 2.06
C LYS A 27 28.42 38.27 1.28
N VAL A 28 28.71 36.98 1.40
CA VAL A 28 28.00 35.91 0.65
C VAL A 28 27.74 34.71 1.55
N PHE A 29 26.62 34.04 1.34
CA PHE A 29 26.26 32.77 1.97
C PHE A 29 25.97 31.73 0.88
N PHE A 30 26.22 30.47 1.18
CA PHE A 30 25.99 29.34 0.28
C PHE A 30 24.84 28.49 0.80
N LEU A 31 23.85 28.21 -0.04
CA LEU A 31 22.74 27.33 0.30
C LEU A 31 22.72 26.17 -0.69
N GLU A 32 22.80 24.97 -0.17
CA GLU A 32 22.78 23.73 -0.95
C GLU A 32 21.58 22.89 -0.49
N GLY A 33 20.94 22.22 -1.43
CA GLY A 33 19.81 21.35 -1.13
C GLY A 33 19.19 20.71 -2.36
N TRP A 34 18.45 19.64 -2.12
CA TRP A 34 17.79 18.86 -3.16
C TRP A 34 16.46 19.49 -3.58
N ILE A 35 16.25 19.63 -4.89
CA ILE A 35 15.01 20.14 -5.47
C ILE A 35 14.57 19.17 -6.57
N PRO A 36 13.28 18.83 -6.68
CA PRO A 36 12.79 18.05 -7.81
C PRO A 36 12.98 18.80 -9.13
N ASP A 37 13.43 18.12 -10.18
CA ASP A 37 13.65 18.70 -11.52
C ASP A 37 12.46 19.52 -12.05
N THR A 38 11.25 19.10 -11.68
CA THR A 38 9.99 19.77 -12.06
C THR A 38 9.84 21.17 -11.45
N ASN A 39 10.44 21.44 -10.29
CA ASN A 39 10.35 22.70 -9.57
C ASN A 39 11.56 23.62 -9.75
N VAL A 40 12.62 23.16 -10.42
CA VAL A 40 13.87 23.93 -10.60
C VAL A 40 13.61 25.31 -11.18
N LYS A 41 12.85 25.40 -12.29
CA LYS A 41 12.55 26.67 -12.96
C LYS A 41 11.83 27.67 -12.06
N GLU A 42 10.80 27.19 -11.35
CA GLU A 42 9.98 28.03 -10.46
C GLU A 42 10.82 28.58 -9.30
N ILE A 43 11.65 27.74 -8.69
CA ILE A 43 12.50 28.17 -7.57
C ILE A 43 13.60 29.13 -8.03
N THR A 44 14.24 28.86 -9.18
CA THR A 44 15.23 29.77 -9.76
C THR A 44 14.66 31.15 -10.03
N GLU A 45 13.47 31.25 -10.64
CA GLU A 45 12.81 32.53 -10.90
C GLU A 45 12.50 33.30 -9.60
N ILE A 46 12.04 32.61 -8.56
CA ILE A 46 11.75 33.22 -7.25
C ILE A 46 13.02 33.76 -6.59
N LEU A 47 14.10 32.97 -6.60
CA LEU A 47 15.36 33.32 -5.95
C LEU A 47 16.07 34.47 -6.66
N THR A 48 16.20 34.40 -7.98
CA THR A 48 16.85 35.45 -8.77
C THR A 48 16.01 36.73 -8.81
N GLY A 49 14.68 36.61 -8.89
CA GLY A 49 13.77 37.75 -8.98
C GLY A 49 13.62 38.54 -7.67
N LYS A 50 13.66 37.89 -6.50
CA LYS A 50 13.44 38.55 -5.21
C LYS A 50 14.71 38.83 -4.41
N PHE A 51 15.77 38.02 -4.57
CA PHE A 51 16.88 38.01 -3.63
C PHE A 51 18.25 38.27 -4.26
N HIS A 52 18.31 38.64 -5.56
CA HIS A 52 19.58 38.80 -6.29
C HIS A 52 20.52 37.59 -6.11
N ALA A 53 19.94 36.39 -5.97
CA ALA A 53 20.69 35.16 -5.80
C ALA A 53 21.09 34.59 -7.16
N VAL A 54 22.33 34.08 -7.23
CA VAL A 54 22.79 33.22 -8.32
C VAL A 54 22.43 31.79 -7.93
N VAL A 55 21.73 31.08 -8.83
CA VAL A 55 21.33 29.69 -8.63
C VAL A 55 22.06 28.86 -9.65
N GLU A 56 22.90 27.94 -9.18
CA GLU A 56 23.54 26.92 -9.99
C GLU A 56 22.86 25.58 -9.71
N THR A 57 22.61 24.82 -10.77
CA THR A 57 21.98 23.49 -10.69
C THR A 57 23.02 22.48 -11.13
N GLU A 58 23.38 21.58 -10.23
CA GLU A 58 24.32 20.50 -10.50
C GLU A 58 23.55 19.19 -10.62
N GLU A 59 23.94 18.35 -11.58
CA GLU A 59 23.49 16.96 -11.59
C GLU A 59 24.26 16.19 -10.53
N LYS A 60 23.54 15.34 -9.80
CA LYS A 60 24.04 14.46 -8.74
C LYS A 60 25.34 13.76 -9.13
N GLU A 61 26.27 13.65 -8.18
CA GLU A 61 27.42 12.75 -8.33
C GLU A 61 27.02 11.28 -8.10
N PRO A 62 27.69 10.29 -8.72
CA PRO A 62 27.28 8.88 -8.66
C PRO A 62 27.15 8.32 -7.23
N ASP A 63 27.95 8.83 -6.31
CA ASP A 63 28.08 8.44 -4.90
C ASP A 63 27.22 9.25 -3.92
N GLU A 64 26.54 10.30 -4.38
CA GLU A 64 25.64 11.08 -3.54
C GLU A 64 24.29 10.39 -3.30
N THR A 65 23.82 10.45 -2.05
CA THR A 65 22.52 9.91 -1.63
C THR A 65 21.45 10.99 -1.67
N GLU A 66 20.60 10.93 -2.71
CA GLU A 66 19.50 11.86 -2.89
C GLU A 66 18.25 11.45 -2.08
N PRO A 67 17.43 12.42 -1.62
CA PRO A 67 16.18 12.13 -0.95
C PRO A 67 15.16 11.57 -1.96
N THR A 68 14.42 10.54 -1.54
CA THR A 68 13.37 9.95 -2.37
C THR A 68 12.08 10.74 -2.25
N LEU A 69 11.61 11.30 -3.36
CA LEU A 69 10.28 11.91 -3.46
C LEU A 69 9.30 10.94 -4.13
N LEU A 70 8.28 10.49 -3.38
CA LEU A 70 7.20 9.67 -3.93
C LEU A 70 6.12 10.56 -4.55
N GLN A 71 5.78 10.29 -5.81
CA GLN A 71 4.66 10.93 -6.52
C GLN A 71 3.64 9.87 -6.93
N ASN A 72 2.72 9.57 -6.00
CA ASN A 72 1.72 8.53 -6.19
C ASN A 72 0.30 9.09 -6.38
N ASN A 73 -0.53 8.35 -7.11
CA ASN A 73 -1.95 8.64 -7.24
C ASN A 73 -2.65 8.58 -5.87
N HIS A 74 -3.78 9.28 -5.71
CA HIS A 74 -4.51 9.33 -4.43
C HIS A 74 -4.89 7.98 -3.82
N PHE A 75 -4.99 6.92 -4.64
CA PHE A 75 -5.18 5.54 -4.17
C PHE A 75 -3.89 4.98 -3.57
N SER A 76 -2.80 4.95 -4.36
CA SER A 76 -1.48 4.48 -3.93
C SER A 76 -0.89 5.30 -2.78
N GLU A 77 -1.16 6.60 -2.73
CA GLU A 77 -0.71 7.51 -1.66
C GLU A 77 -1.18 7.02 -0.27
N SER A 78 -2.31 6.30 -0.22
CA SER A 78 -2.85 5.80 1.05
C SER A 78 -1.98 4.73 1.72
N VAL A 79 -1.21 3.96 0.95
CA VAL A 79 -0.32 2.90 1.48
C VAL A 79 1.13 3.35 1.65
N GLU A 80 1.49 4.57 1.26
CA GLU A 80 2.87 5.07 1.40
C GLU A 80 3.36 5.04 2.85
N GLY A 81 2.49 5.30 3.83
CA GLY A 81 2.85 5.21 5.24
C GLY A 81 3.23 3.79 5.66
N VAL A 82 2.56 2.78 5.10
CA VAL A 82 2.89 1.37 5.33
C VAL A 82 4.22 1.06 4.64
N LEU A 83 4.40 1.46 3.38
CA LEU A 83 5.65 1.24 2.66
C LEU A 83 6.86 1.88 3.36
N ALA A 84 6.71 3.13 3.83
CA ALA A 84 7.76 3.87 4.53
C ALA A 84 8.22 3.17 5.82
N SER A 85 7.37 2.35 6.46
CA SER A 85 7.77 1.53 7.62
C SER A 85 8.68 0.34 7.27
N TYR A 86 8.60 -0.16 6.03
CA TYR A 86 9.48 -1.21 5.52
C TYR A 86 10.73 -0.64 4.84
N GLY A 87 10.64 0.57 4.30
CA GLY A 87 11.72 1.29 3.65
C GLY A 87 11.23 1.98 2.39
N LEU A 88 11.77 3.16 2.11
CA LEU A 88 11.49 3.87 0.87
C LEU A 88 12.22 3.18 -0.30
N PRO A 89 11.60 3.12 -1.50
CA PRO A 89 12.29 2.61 -2.67
C PRO A 89 13.52 3.46 -2.96
N GLN A 90 14.60 2.84 -3.42
CA GLN A 90 15.78 3.60 -3.83
C GLN A 90 15.46 4.41 -5.08
N HIS A 91 16.13 5.55 -5.23
CA HIS A 91 15.96 6.39 -6.40
C HIS A 91 16.23 5.63 -7.70
N GLY A 92 15.47 5.97 -8.74
CA GLY A 92 15.51 5.30 -10.04
C GLY A 92 14.84 3.93 -10.07
N LYS A 93 14.51 3.28 -8.94
CA LYS A 93 13.85 1.97 -8.92
C LYS A 93 12.35 2.08 -9.23
N VAL A 94 11.76 0.98 -9.70
CA VAL A 94 10.32 0.90 -9.93
C VAL A 94 9.59 1.05 -8.60
N ASP A 95 8.62 1.95 -8.52
CA ASP A 95 7.82 2.16 -7.32
C ASP A 95 6.79 1.01 -7.16
N PRO A 96 6.91 0.14 -6.12
CA PRO A 96 5.96 -0.93 -5.88
C PRO A 96 4.64 -0.44 -5.27
N THR A 97 4.53 0.83 -4.87
CA THR A 97 3.40 1.39 -4.09
C THR A 97 2.04 1.11 -4.74
N PHE A 98 1.90 1.32 -6.04
CA PHE A 98 0.63 1.09 -6.74
C PHE A 98 0.17 -0.36 -6.64
N LEU A 99 1.05 -1.31 -6.93
CA LEU A 99 0.66 -2.71 -6.92
C LEU A 99 0.46 -3.24 -5.50
N MET A 100 1.31 -2.79 -4.56
CA MET A 100 1.12 -3.05 -3.14
C MET A 100 -0.24 -2.55 -2.65
N SER A 101 -0.68 -1.36 -3.09
CA SER A 101 -1.98 -0.81 -2.69
C SER A 101 -3.15 -1.70 -3.09
N ILE A 102 -3.12 -2.27 -4.29
CA ILE A 102 -4.17 -3.17 -4.80
C ILE A 102 -4.20 -4.45 -3.97
N PHE A 103 -3.06 -5.14 -3.84
CA PHE A 103 -3.01 -6.40 -3.09
C PHE A 103 -3.30 -6.21 -1.61
N TYR A 104 -2.82 -5.13 -1.00
CA TYR A 104 -3.08 -4.84 0.41
C TYR A 104 -4.58 -4.69 0.68
N VAL A 105 -5.27 -3.84 -0.09
CA VAL A 105 -6.71 -3.62 0.05
C VAL A 105 -7.49 -4.91 -0.23
N PHE A 106 -7.08 -5.68 -1.24
CA PHE A 106 -7.69 -6.95 -1.60
C PHE A 106 -7.57 -7.99 -0.49
N PHE A 107 -6.35 -8.26 0.01
CA PHE A 107 -6.11 -9.25 1.06
C PHE A 107 -6.73 -8.83 2.39
N PHE A 108 -6.64 -7.54 2.76
CA PHE A 108 -7.31 -7.04 3.95
C PHE A 108 -8.83 -7.29 3.91
N GLY A 109 -9.43 -7.06 2.74
CA GLY A 109 -10.84 -7.33 2.51
C GLY A 109 -11.20 -8.79 2.71
N MET A 110 -10.44 -9.71 2.10
CA MET A 110 -10.65 -11.15 2.25
C MET A 110 -10.44 -11.66 3.68
N MET A 111 -9.50 -11.07 4.43
CA MET A 111 -9.18 -11.50 5.80
C MET A 111 -10.27 -11.10 6.81
N LEU A 112 -10.77 -9.87 6.72
CA LEU A 112 -11.81 -9.38 7.64
C LEU A 112 -13.21 -9.80 7.21
N SER A 113 -13.49 -9.73 5.90
CA SER A 113 -14.69 -10.18 5.20
C SER A 113 -16.02 -10.13 5.99
N ASP A 114 -16.33 -8.97 6.55
CA ASP A 114 -17.60 -8.71 7.21
C ASP A 114 -18.25 -7.46 6.62
N ALA A 115 -19.44 -7.63 6.03
CA ALA A 115 -20.12 -6.58 5.30
C ALA A 115 -20.46 -5.39 6.22
N ALA A 116 -20.91 -5.66 7.44
CA ALA A 116 -21.36 -4.63 8.36
C ALA A 116 -20.18 -3.82 8.91
N TYR A 117 -19.12 -4.48 9.37
CA TYR A 117 -17.92 -3.79 9.82
C TYR A 117 -17.26 -3.00 8.69
N GLY A 118 -17.17 -3.58 7.49
CA GLY A 118 -16.62 -2.91 6.31
C GLY A 118 -17.38 -1.62 5.95
N ILE A 119 -18.71 -1.68 5.94
CA ILE A 119 -19.56 -0.50 5.68
C ILE A 119 -19.38 0.56 6.77
N ILE A 120 -19.40 0.18 8.05
CA ILE A 120 -19.25 1.13 9.17
C ILE A 120 -17.90 1.84 9.08
N ILE A 121 -16.81 1.10 8.89
CA ILE A 121 -15.46 1.66 8.77
C ILE A 121 -15.38 2.61 7.56
N SER A 122 -15.93 2.20 6.40
CA SER A 122 -15.94 3.02 5.19
C SER A 122 -16.72 4.31 5.38
N VAL A 123 -17.92 4.24 5.97
CA VAL A 123 -18.77 5.41 6.20
C VAL A 123 -18.12 6.37 7.19
N ILE A 124 -17.60 5.86 8.31
CA ILE A 124 -16.93 6.70 9.32
C ILE A 124 -15.69 7.38 8.71
N CYS A 125 -14.81 6.63 8.04
CA CYS A 125 -13.61 7.20 7.43
C CYS A 125 -13.96 8.22 6.33
N GLY A 126 -14.97 7.93 5.51
CA GLY A 126 -15.46 8.84 4.47
C GLY A 126 -16.03 10.15 5.03
N ILE A 127 -16.82 10.07 6.12
CA ILE A 127 -17.36 11.25 6.81
C ILE A 127 -16.24 12.08 7.42
N VAL A 128 -15.28 11.44 8.11
CA VAL A 128 -14.14 12.13 8.73
C VAL A 128 -13.30 12.84 7.67
N LEU A 129 -12.98 12.17 6.55
CA LEU A 129 -12.24 12.78 5.44
C LEU A 129 -12.98 13.96 4.81
N LYS A 130 -14.31 13.88 4.68
CA LYS A 130 -15.13 14.97 4.12
C LYS A 130 -15.26 16.15 5.09
N LYS A 131 -15.44 15.88 6.38
CA LYS A 131 -15.69 16.90 7.42
C LYS A 131 -14.42 17.60 7.89
N HIS A 132 -13.30 16.88 7.97
CA HIS A 132 -12.04 17.39 8.50
C HIS A 132 -10.98 17.46 7.39
N ARG A 133 -11.10 18.46 6.50
CA ARG A 133 -10.12 18.69 5.41
C ARG A 133 -8.76 19.26 5.89
N HIS A 134 -8.69 19.71 7.14
CA HIS A 134 -7.48 20.28 7.75
C HIS A 134 -6.67 19.26 8.59
N LEU A 135 -6.94 17.96 8.42
CA LEU A 135 -6.15 16.94 9.11
C LEU A 135 -4.71 16.91 8.59
N GLU A 136 -3.79 16.48 9.44
CA GLU A 136 -2.41 16.20 9.06
C GLU A 136 -2.36 15.24 7.86
N LYS A 137 -1.47 15.49 6.90
CA LYS A 137 -1.36 14.69 5.66
C LYS A 137 -1.20 13.20 5.94
N GLY A 138 -0.40 12.82 6.94
CA GLY A 138 -0.22 11.41 7.33
C GLY A 138 -1.52 10.77 7.79
N LEU A 139 -2.27 11.43 8.66
CA LEU A 139 -3.57 10.95 9.12
C LEU A 139 -4.60 10.84 7.98
N GLN A 140 -4.58 11.79 7.02
CA GLN A 140 -5.45 11.69 5.84
C GLN A 140 -5.14 10.46 5.00
N LYS A 141 -3.86 10.12 4.78
CA LYS A 141 -3.44 8.91 4.04
C LYS A 141 -3.94 7.64 4.74
N THR A 142 -3.75 7.55 6.06
CA THR A 142 -4.22 6.41 6.86
C THR A 142 -5.74 6.26 6.84
N LEU A 143 -6.50 7.36 6.95
CA LEU A 143 -7.96 7.31 6.87
C LEU A 143 -8.45 6.89 5.48
N ARG A 144 -7.76 7.31 4.41
CA ARG A 144 -8.06 6.84 3.04
C ARG A 144 -7.77 5.34 2.90
N LEU A 145 -6.69 4.85 3.50
CA LEU A 145 -6.38 3.42 3.51
C LEU A 145 -7.51 2.63 4.17
N PHE A 146 -7.93 3.03 5.38
CA PHE A 146 -9.05 2.40 6.07
C PHE A 146 -10.37 2.50 5.30
N PHE A 147 -10.59 3.59 4.56
CA PHE A 147 -11.75 3.71 3.68
C PHE A 147 -11.74 2.65 2.56
N TYR A 148 -10.63 2.49 1.84
CA TYR A 148 -10.51 1.50 0.77
C TYR A 148 -10.54 0.06 1.31
N CYS A 149 -9.85 -0.19 2.43
CA CYS A 149 -9.89 -1.46 3.13
C CYS A 149 -11.31 -1.80 3.58
N GLY A 150 -12.04 -0.85 4.17
CA GLY A 150 -13.44 -1.04 4.58
C GLY A 150 -14.34 -1.36 3.38
N LEU A 151 -14.13 -0.71 2.24
CA LEU A 151 -14.91 -0.96 1.02
C LEU A 151 -14.66 -2.38 0.49
N SER A 152 -13.40 -2.81 0.50
CA SER A 152 -13.00 -4.17 0.14
C SER A 152 -13.56 -5.21 1.11
N THR A 153 -13.48 -4.97 2.42
CA THR A 153 -14.10 -5.82 3.45
C THR A 153 -15.61 -5.91 3.24
N ALA A 154 -16.27 -4.80 2.91
CA ALA A 154 -17.69 -4.81 2.63
C ALA A 154 -18.02 -5.69 1.43
N PHE A 155 -17.27 -5.51 0.32
CA PHE A 155 -17.41 -6.30 -0.90
C PHE A 155 -17.25 -7.80 -0.64
N TRP A 156 -16.16 -8.22 0.03
CA TRP A 156 -15.93 -9.62 0.37
C TRP A 156 -16.95 -10.16 1.39
N GLY A 157 -17.38 -9.34 2.34
CA GLY A 157 -18.43 -9.69 3.28
C GLY A 157 -19.76 -9.99 2.58
N PHE A 158 -20.14 -9.21 1.57
CA PHE A 158 -21.30 -9.52 0.72
C PHE A 158 -21.10 -10.81 -0.09
N MET A 159 -19.88 -11.06 -0.60
CA MET A 159 -19.57 -12.28 -1.34
C MET A 159 -19.68 -13.53 -0.48
N TYR A 160 -19.23 -13.45 0.78
CA TYR A 160 -19.28 -14.53 1.75
C TYR A 160 -20.60 -14.61 2.53
N GLY A 161 -21.49 -13.62 2.37
CA GLY A 161 -22.76 -13.55 3.09
C GLY A 161 -22.63 -13.22 4.58
N SER A 162 -21.49 -12.68 5.01
CA SER A 162 -21.18 -12.41 6.43
C SER A 162 -21.58 -10.99 6.84
N PHE A 163 -22.46 -10.88 7.84
CA PHE A 163 -22.93 -9.60 8.39
C PHE A 163 -22.94 -9.63 9.91
N PHE A 164 -21.98 -8.96 10.55
CA PHE A 164 -21.70 -9.15 11.98
C PHE A 164 -21.53 -10.66 12.31
N GLY A 165 -20.82 -11.38 11.44
CA GLY A 165 -20.85 -12.85 11.39
C GLY A 165 -22.25 -13.37 11.06
N ASP A 166 -22.91 -13.94 12.07
CA ASP A 166 -24.26 -14.53 11.97
C ASP A 166 -25.33 -13.70 12.71
N ALA A 167 -25.00 -12.50 13.21
CA ALA A 167 -25.88 -11.77 14.11
C ALA A 167 -27.25 -11.45 13.47
N ILE A 168 -27.30 -11.19 12.17
CA ILE A 168 -28.58 -10.94 11.47
C ILE A 168 -29.47 -12.19 11.50
N ASP A 169 -28.91 -13.37 11.23
CA ASP A 169 -29.66 -14.63 11.24
C ASP A 169 -30.06 -15.04 12.68
N VAL A 170 -29.21 -14.79 13.67
CA VAL A 170 -29.51 -15.03 15.09
C VAL A 170 -30.61 -14.08 15.59
N ILE A 171 -30.56 -12.80 15.24
CA ILE A 171 -31.58 -11.81 15.59
C ILE A 171 -32.90 -12.15 14.89
N ALA A 172 -32.88 -12.54 13.61
CA ALA A 172 -34.08 -12.93 12.88
C ALA A 172 -34.74 -14.20 13.44
N LYS A 173 -33.94 -15.22 13.81
CA LYS A 173 -34.44 -16.44 14.47
C LYS A 173 -35.01 -16.14 15.87
N THR A 174 -34.33 -15.29 16.65
CA THR A 174 -34.67 -15.05 18.07
C THR A 174 -35.80 -14.04 18.25
N PHE A 175 -35.82 -12.94 17.47
CA PHE A 175 -36.80 -11.86 17.62
C PHE A 175 -37.96 -11.92 16.63
N PHE A 176 -37.77 -12.49 15.44
CA PHE A 176 -38.80 -12.52 14.39
C PHE A 176 -39.38 -13.92 14.14
N GLY A 177 -38.97 -14.94 14.90
CA GLY A 177 -39.52 -16.30 14.83
C GLY A 177 -39.30 -16.99 13.49
N TYR A 178 -38.31 -16.56 12.71
CA TYR A 178 -38.07 -17.07 11.36
C TYR A 178 -37.42 -18.46 11.41
N THR A 179 -38.21 -19.51 11.16
CA THR A 179 -37.81 -20.92 11.05
C THR A 179 -37.48 -21.32 9.61
N GLY A 180 -36.80 -20.44 8.87
CA GLY A 180 -36.23 -20.79 7.57
C GLY A 180 -34.93 -21.58 7.75
N THR A 181 -34.81 -22.75 7.12
CA THR A 181 -33.56 -23.54 7.01
C THR A 181 -32.53 -22.92 6.07
N THR A 182 -32.86 -21.79 5.44
CA THR A 182 -31.99 -21.02 4.56
C THR A 182 -31.58 -19.71 5.23
N PRO A 183 -30.28 -19.35 5.27
CA PRO A 183 -29.82 -18.04 5.74
C PRO A 183 -30.52 -16.93 4.96
N ILE A 184 -30.85 -15.83 5.63
CA ILE A 184 -31.64 -14.73 5.05
C ILE A 184 -30.84 -14.02 3.95
N LEU A 185 -29.52 -13.97 4.10
CA LEU A 185 -28.59 -13.60 3.06
C LEU A 185 -27.88 -14.85 2.55
N LYS A 186 -28.25 -15.28 1.34
CA LYS A 186 -27.48 -16.32 0.66
C LYS A 186 -26.08 -15.77 0.33
N PRO A 187 -25.00 -16.47 0.71
CA PRO A 187 -23.66 -16.10 0.24
C PRO A 187 -23.67 -16.10 -1.29
N LEU A 188 -23.18 -15.01 -1.89
CA LEU A 188 -23.13 -14.87 -3.35
C LEU A 188 -22.08 -15.78 -3.99
N TRP A 189 -21.04 -16.16 -3.23
CA TRP A 189 -19.97 -17.05 -3.69
C TRP A 189 -19.90 -18.33 -2.87
N PHE A 190 -19.50 -18.25 -1.60
CA PHE A 190 -19.46 -19.40 -0.67
C PHE A 190 -19.35 -18.92 0.77
N GLU A 191 -19.79 -19.75 1.71
CA GLU A 191 -19.66 -19.49 3.14
C GLU A 191 -18.30 -20.03 3.65
N PRO A 192 -17.38 -19.17 4.11
CA PRO A 192 -16.05 -19.59 4.56
C PRO A 192 -16.09 -20.55 5.76
N LEU A 193 -17.09 -20.40 6.64
CA LEU A 193 -17.30 -21.26 7.80
C LEU A 193 -17.81 -22.66 7.40
N GLY A 194 -18.60 -22.74 6.33
CA GLY A 194 -19.14 -23.99 5.81
C GLY A 194 -18.14 -24.80 4.97
N ASP A 195 -17.20 -24.13 4.30
CA ASP A 195 -16.17 -24.78 3.48
C ASP A 195 -14.78 -24.14 3.64
N PRO A 196 -14.09 -24.40 4.77
CA PRO A 196 -12.75 -23.85 5.02
C PRO A 196 -11.69 -24.32 4.02
N MET A 197 -11.88 -25.50 3.41
CA MET A 197 -10.94 -26.05 2.43
C MET A 197 -10.95 -25.26 1.13
N ARG A 198 -12.14 -24.86 0.65
CA ARG A 198 -12.24 -23.93 -0.49
C ARG A 198 -11.60 -22.58 -0.19
N LEU A 199 -11.78 -22.04 1.02
CA LEU A 199 -11.11 -20.79 1.41
C LEU A 199 -9.58 -20.93 1.33
N LEU A 200 -9.03 -22.02 1.88
CA LEU A 200 -7.59 -22.29 1.87
C LEU A 200 -7.05 -22.38 0.43
N MET A 201 -7.77 -23.05 -0.48
CA MET A 201 -7.42 -23.12 -1.89
C MET A 201 -7.33 -21.74 -2.55
N TYR A 202 -8.31 -20.86 -2.31
CA TYR A 202 -8.27 -19.50 -2.85
C TYR A 202 -7.17 -18.65 -2.23
N CYS A 203 -6.93 -18.75 -0.93
CA CYS A 203 -5.81 -18.08 -0.26
C CYS A 203 -4.47 -18.48 -0.86
N MET A 204 -4.26 -19.78 -1.10
CA MET A 204 -3.06 -20.30 -1.75
C MET A 204 -2.93 -19.78 -3.18
N LEU A 205 -4.02 -19.80 -3.96
CA LEU A 205 -4.04 -19.29 -5.33
C LEU A 205 -3.67 -17.80 -5.40
N PHE A 206 -4.33 -16.95 -4.61
CA PHE A 206 -4.04 -15.51 -4.60
C PHE A 206 -2.65 -15.21 -4.03
N GLY A 207 -2.18 -15.99 -3.05
CA GLY A 207 -0.82 -15.91 -2.53
C GLY A 207 0.24 -16.22 -3.61
N LEU A 208 0.01 -17.26 -4.42
CA LEU A 208 0.89 -17.58 -5.55
C LEU A 208 0.89 -16.47 -6.60
N ILE A 209 -0.28 -15.95 -6.97
CA ILE A 209 -0.39 -14.83 -7.92
C ILE A 209 0.39 -13.61 -7.40
N HIS A 210 0.23 -13.28 -6.11
CA HIS A 210 0.93 -12.16 -5.49
C HIS A 210 2.45 -12.36 -5.52
N LEU A 211 2.91 -13.57 -5.21
CA LEU A 211 4.33 -13.91 -5.21
C LEU A 211 4.95 -13.82 -6.61
N PHE A 212 4.30 -14.42 -7.63
CA PHE A 212 4.74 -14.32 -9.01
C PHE A 212 4.75 -12.87 -9.50
N THR A 213 3.75 -12.08 -9.11
CA THR A 213 3.70 -10.66 -9.47
C THR A 213 4.87 -9.89 -8.86
N GLY A 214 5.23 -10.15 -7.61
CA GLY A 214 6.40 -9.56 -6.95
C GLY A 214 7.71 -9.90 -7.66
N LEU A 215 7.90 -11.17 -8.05
CA LEU A 215 9.05 -11.57 -8.87
C LEU A 215 9.03 -10.94 -10.26
N GLY A 216 7.85 -10.77 -10.85
CA GLY A 216 7.66 -10.09 -12.13
C GLY A 216 8.15 -8.64 -12.10
N ILE A 217 7.83 -7.88 -11.04
CA ILE A 217 8.35 -6.51 -10.86
C ILE A 217 9.87 -6.51 -10.75
N LYS A 218 10.43 -7.41 -9.92
CA LYS A 218 11.89 -7.55 -9.75
C LYS A 218 12.57 -7.86 -11.07
N GLY A 219 11.98 -8.75 -11.87
CA GLY A 219 12.49 -9.10 -13.19
C GLY A 219 12.40 -7.96 -14.20
N TYR A 220 11.27 -7.24 -14.22
CA TYR A 220 11.13 -6.04 -15.06
C TYR A 220 12.20 -4.99 -14.73
N GLN A 221 12.48 -4.80 -13.43
CA GLN A 221 13.52 -3.89 -12.99
C GLN A 221 14.92 -4.33 -13.47
N MET A 222 15.28 -5.61 -13.32
CA MET A 222 16.58 -6.12 -13.79
C MET A 222 16.75 -5.98 -15.31
N LEU A 223 15.67 -6.19 -16.09
CA LEU A 223 15.69 -5.97 -17.54
C LEU A 223 15.94 -4.50 -17.89
N ARG A 224 15.28 -3.59 -17.17
CA ARG A 224 15.43 -2.14 -17.39
C ARG A 224 16.83 -1.67 -17.00
N ASP A 225 17.41 -2.26 -15.97
CA ASP A 225 18.77 -1.94 -15.50
C ASP A 225 19.86 -2.69 -16.33
N HIS A 226 19.45 -3.37 -17.42
CA HIS A 226 20.30 -4.15 -18.35
C HIS A 226 21.12 -5.28 -17.71
N ASP A 227 20.76 -5.73 -16.50
CA ASP A 227 21.40 -6.85 -15.81
C ASP A 227 20.78 -8.19 -16.23
N ILE A 228 21.23 -8.69 -17.38
CA ILE A 228 20.71 -9.93 -17.97
C ILE A 228 21.15 -11.15 -17.15
N VAL A 229 22.33 -11.09 -16.52
CA VAL A 229 22.87 -12.18 -15.71
C VAL A 229 22.06 -12.33 -14.42
N GLY A 230 21.78 -11.22 -13.74
CA GLY A 230 20.90 -11.18 -12.57
C GLY A 230 19.50 -11.69 -12.90
N PHE A 231 18.94 -11.26 -14.03
CA PHE A 231 17.61 -11.73 -14.45
C PHE A 231 17.55 -13.26 -14.62
N VAL A 232 18.52 -13.85 -15.33
CA VAL A 232 18.53 -15.31 -15.57
C VAL A 232 18.81 -16.08 -14.28
N SER A 233 19.81 -15.66 -13.51
CA SER A 233 20.25 -16.40 -12.33
C SER A 233 19.28 -16.30 -11.16
N ASP A 234 18.57 -15.18 -11.01
CA ASP A 234 17.69 -14.94 -9.87
C ASP A 234 16.23 -15.22 -10.29
N ILE A 235 15.72 -14.50 -11.28
CA ILE A 235 14.30 -14.52 -11.62
C ILE A 235 13.91 -15.86 -12.24
N LEU A 236 14.58 -16.29 -13.32
CA LEU A 236 14.23 -17.56 -13.97
C LEU A 236 14.45 -18.76 -13.04
N ALA A 237 15.51 -18.73 -12.22
CA ALA A 237 15.76 -19.78 -11.23
C ALA A 237 14.61 -19.88 -10.23
N TRP A 238 14.15 -18.75 -9.66
CA TRP A 238 13.02 -18.76 -8.74
C TRP A 238 11.71 -19.16 -9.40
N TYR A 239 11.43 -18.70 -10.63
CA TYR A 239 10.23 -19.13 -11.37
C TYR A 239 10.24 -20.65 -11.59
N MET A 240 11.36 -21.22 -12.04
CA MET A 240 11.48 -22.67 -12.22
C MET A 240 11.36 -23.42 -10.90
N PHE A 241 11.97 -22.91 -9.82
CA PHE A 241 11.88 -23.52 -8.50
C PHE A 241 10.45 -23.52 -7.96
N LEU A 242 9.75 -22.39 -8.03
CA LEU A 242 8.37 -22.26 -7.55
C LEU A 242 7.40 -23.11 -8.39
N LEU A 243 7.54 -23.09 -9.72
CA LEU A 243 6.74 -23.95 -10.59
C LEU A 243 7.02 -25.43 -10.32
N GLY A 244 8.28 -25.79 -10.08
CA GLY A 244 8.67 -27.15 -9.68
C GLY A 244 8.03 -27.58 -8.37
N LEU A 245 8.01 -26.72 -7.35
CA LEU A 245 7.32 -27.00 -6.08
C LEU A 245 5.82 -27.16 -6.26
N ILE A 246 5.18 -26.33 -7.09
CA ILE A 246 3.74 -26.44 -7.38
C ILE A 246 3.45 -27.78 -8.07
N LEU A 247 4.23 -28.14 -9.09
CA LEU A 247 4.09 -29.42 -9.79
C LEU A 247 4.33 -30.62 -8.88
N LEU A 248 5.24 -30.51 -7.91
CA LEU A 248 5.47 -31.54 -6.91
C LEU A 248 4.31 -31.63 -5.90
N LEU A 249 3.68 -30.51 -5.56
CA LEU A 249 2.57 -30.45 -4.61
C LEU A 249 1.26 -31.02 -5.19
N LEU A 250 0.95 -30.72 -6.45
CA LEU A 250 -0.31 -31.12 -7.11
C LEU A 250 -0.67 -32.63 -7.00
N PRO A 251 0.26 -33.59 -7.19
CA PRO A 251 -0.04 -35.02 -7.10
C PRO A 251 -0.01 -35.56 -5.65
N THR A 252 0.27 -34.74 -4.64
CA THR A 252 0.34 -35.23 -3.26
C THR A 252 -1.05 -35.38 -2.64
N SER A 253 -1.18 -36.36 -1.73
CA SER A 253 -2.39 -36.57 -0.93
C SER A 253 -2.75 -35.35 -0.06
N LEU A 254 -1.78 -34.47 0.22
CA LEU A 254 -2.02 -33.18 0.87
C LEU A 254 -2.85 -32.25 -0.02
N PHE A 255 -2.51 -32.14 -1.31
CA PHE A 255 -3.28 -31.32 -2.25
C PHE A 255 -4.65 -31.93 -2.50
N GLU A 256 -4.73 -33.25 -2.63
CA GLU A 256 -6.00 -33.98 -2.79
C GLU A 256 -6.94 -33.74 -1.60
N SER A 257 -6.41 -33.81 -0.38
CA SER A 257 -7.17 -33.55 0.85
C SER A 257 -7.67 -32.10 0.98
N ILE A 258 -7.01 -31.13 0.33
CA ILE A 258 -7.37 -29.71 0.40
C ILE A 258 -8.25 -29.30 -0.78
N ALA A 259 -7.97 -29.79 -2.00
CA ALA A 259 -8.65 -29.42 -3.22
C ALA A 259 -9.89 -30.28 -3.51
N GLY A 260 -9.98 -31.48 -2.93
CA GLY A 260 -11.04 -32.45 -3.22
C GLY A 260 -11.05 -32.93 -4.68
N MET A 261 -9.94 -32.74 -5.40
CA MET A 261 -9.74 -33.13 -6.80
C MET A 261 -8.45 -33.94 -6.90
N GLU A 262 -8.52 -35.11 -7.53
CA GLU A 262 -7.33 -35.90 -7.89
C GLU A 262 -6.71 -35.34 -9.17
N PHE A 263 -5.45 -34.88 -9.08
CA PHE A 263 -4.63 -34.57 -10.24
C PHE A 263 -3.55 -35.66 -10.40
N ASN A 264 -3.88 -36.70 -11.17
CA ASN A 264 -2.89 -37.66 -11.61
C ASN A 264 -2.21 -37.13 -12.88
N PHE A 265 -0.97 -36.68 -12.75
CA PHE A 265 -0.09 -36.51 -13.90
C PHE A 265 0.33 -37.89 -14.43
N PRO A 266 0.41 -38.11 -15.75
CA PRO A 266 0.92 -39.34 -16.34
C PRO A 266 2.42 -39.57 -16.05
#